data_AF-A0A4Q3C515-F1
#
_entry.id   AF-A0A4Q3C515-F1
#
_cell.length_a   1.000
_cell.length_b   1.000
_cell.length_c   1.000
_cell.angle_alpha   90.00
_cell.angle_beta   90.00
_cell.angle_gamma   90.00
#
_symmetry.space_group_name_H-M   'P 1'
#
loop_
_entity.id
_entity.type
_entity.pdbx_description
1 polymer ?
#
loop_
_entity_poly.entity_id
_entity_poly.type
_entity_poly.pdbx_seq_one_letter_code
_entity_poly.pdbx_strand_id
1 'polypeptide(L)'
;MNSNFKRNLFFGFGVSFIILAISSVASFLSIRSLLSSNEWVNHTQEVIYNLNSGQGVMIDAQTSMRGYLLTGNDEFLDQYTDAEALADSYIDEISVLTQDNKLQQKTLNELKPVKKQFFAYLAARIKERKEGK
;
A
#
# COMPACT_ATOMS: atom_id res chain seq x y z
N MET A 1 -13.81 -68.71 -15.04
CA MET A 1 -14.67 -67.51 -15.03
C MET A 1 -14.16 -66.55 -13.94
N ASN A 2 -13.22 -65.63 -14.23
CA ASN A 2 -12.76 -64.63 -13.22
C ASN A 2 -11.80 -63.51 -13.71
N SER A 3 -11.32 -63.53 -14.97
CA SER A 3 -10.36 -62.51 -15.46
C SER A 3 -11.03 -61.20 -15.88
N ASN A 4 -12.22 -61.26 -16.49
CA ASN A 4 -12.93 -60.07 -16.99
C ASN A 4 -13.48 -59.19 -15.85
N PHE A 5 -13.98 -59.79 -14.76
CA PHE A 5 -14.48 -59.04 -13.59
C PHE A 5 -13.36 -58.29 -12.87
N LYS A 6 -12.24 -58.97 -12.57
CA LYS A 6 -11.05 -58.34 -11.98
C LYS A 6 -10.50 -57.23 -12.87
N ARG A 7 -10.41 -57.46 -14.19
CA ARG A 7 -9.95 -56.44 -15.16
C ARG A 7 -10.83 -55.20 -15.14
N ASN A 8 -12.16 -55.36 -15.23
CA ASN A 8 -13.08 -54.22 -15.20
C ASN A 8 -13.02 -53.45 -13.88
N LEU A 9 -12.86 -54.15 -12.76
CA LEU A 9 -12.67 -53.53 -11.45
C LEU A 9 -11.39 -52.70 -11.40
N PHE A 10 -10.25 -53.24 -11.85
CA PHE A 10 -8.99 -52.50 -11.94
C PHE A 10 -9.06 -51.30 -12.90
N PHE A 11 -9.79 -51.41 -14.01
CA PHE A 11 -10.04 -50.28 -14.91
C PHE A 11 -10.84 -49.17 -14.22
N GLY A 12 -11.92 -49.51 -13.51
CA GLY A 12 -12.72 -48.54 -12.76
C GLY A 12 -11.88 -47.81 -11.70
N PHE A 13 -11.11 -48.56 -10.91
CA PHE A 13 -10.21 -47.97 -9.92
C PHE A 13 -9.11 -47.10 -10.56
N GLY A 14 -8.53 -47.53 -11.66
CA GLY A 14 -7.51 -46.77 -12.38
C GLY A 14 -8.06 -45.44 -12.91
N VAL A 15 -9.26 -45.44 -13.50
CA VAL A 15 -9.92 -44.22 -13.96
C VAL A 15 -10.24 -43.29 -12.80
N SER A 16 -10.80 -43.80 -11.70
CA SER A 16 -11.06 -42.98 -10.50
C SER A 16 -9.79 -42.39 -9.93
N PHE A 17 -8.69 -43.16 -9.88
CA PHE A 17 -7.40 -42.68 -9.40
C PHE A 17 -6.82 -41.59 -10.30
N ILE A 18 -6.92 -41.74 -11.62
CA ILE A 18 -6.49 -40.71 -12.58
C ILE A 18 -7.31 -39.42 -12.40
N ILE A 19 -8.63 -39.51 -12.27
CA ILE A 19 -9.49 -38.34 -12.04
C ILE A 19 -9.11 -37.64 -10.73
N LEU A 20 -8.89 -38.39 -9.66
CA LEU A 20 -8.44 -37.85 -8.38
C LEU A 20 -7.07 -37.19 -8.49
N ALA A 21 -6.12 -37.81 -9.20
CA ALA A 21 -4.80 -37.23 -9.42
C ALA A 21 -4.88 -35.92 -10.21
N ILE A 22 -5.68 -35.88 -11.29
CA ILE A 22 -5.90 -34.65 -12.08
C ILE A 22 -6.55 -33.57 -11.22
N SER A 23 -7.60 -33.91 -10.46
CA SER A 23 -8.30 -32.97 -9.58
C SER A 23 -7.37 -32.42 -8.50
N SER A 24 -6.54 -33.27 -7.90
CA SER A 24 -5.54 -32.87 -6.90
C SER A 24 -4.52 -31.90 -7.48
N VAL A 25 -3.97 -32.18 -8.67
CA VAL A 25 -3.03 -31.28 -9.35
C VAL A 25 -3.70 -29.96 -9.72
N ALA A 26 -4.91 -29.99 -10.28
CA ALA A 26 -5.67 -28.79 -10.64
C ALA A 26 -6.00 -27.93 -9.41
N SER A 27 -6.37 -28.56 -8.30
CA SER A 27 -6.62 -27.89 -7.02
C SER A 27 -5.34 -27.22 -6.49
N PHE A 28 -4.21 -27.93 -6.54
CA PHE A 28 -2.93 -27.41 -6.11
C PHE A 28 -2.48 -26.18 -6.91
N LEU A 29 -2.63 -26.22 -8.24
CA LEU A 29 -2.33 -25.07 -9.11
C LEU A 29 -3.27 -23.88 -8.82
N SER A 30 -4.56 -24.14 -8.64
CA SER A 30 -5.55 -23.11 -8.29
C SER A 30 -5.23 -22.44 -6.97
N ILE A 31 -4.88 -23.21 -5.93
CA ILE A 31 -4.50 -22.67 -4.62
C ILE A 31 -3.26 -21.79 -4.73
N ARG A 32 -2.24 -22.22 -5.49
CA ARG A 32 -1.04 -21.40 -5.72
C ARG A 32 -1.35 -20.09 -6.44
N SER A 33 -2.19 -20.14 -7.48
CA SER A 33 -2.62 -18.93 -8.18
C SER A 33 -3.40 -17.99 -7.25
N LEU A 34 -4.28 -18.53 -6.41
CA LEU A 34 -5.04 -17.75 -5.45
C LEU A 34 -4.12 -17.07 -4.43
N LEU A 35 -3.13 -17.79 -3.90
CA LEU A 35 -2.17 -17.22 -2.94
C LEU A 35 -1.37 -16.08 -3.58
N SER A 36 -0.82 -16.28 -4.78
CA SER A 36 -0.09 -15.23 -5.49
C SER A 36 -0.97 -14.01 -5.80
N SER A 37 -2.22 -14.21 -6.22
CA SER A 37 -3.15 -13.09 -6.42
C SER A 37 -3.44 -12.33 -5.11
N ASN A 38 -3.58 -13.02 -3.99
CA ASN A 38 -3.76 -12.38 -2.69
C ASN A 38 -2.52 -11.60 -2.25
N GLU A 39 -1.31 -12.09 -2.52
CA GLU A 39 -0.07 -11.36 -2.25
C GLU A 39 -0.04 -10.03 -3.00
N TRP A 40 -0.41 -10.01 -4.29
CA TRP A 40 -0.50 -8.77 -5.08
C TRP A 40 -1.57 -7.80 -4.58
N VAL A 41 -2.73 -8.30 -4.15
CA VAL A 41 -3.78 -7.48 -3.54
C VAL A 41 -3.29 -6.84 -2.24
N ASN A 42 -2.67 -7.64 -1.36
CA ASN A 42 -2.13 -7.15 -0.10
C ASN A 42 -1.04 -6.10 -0.33
N HIS A 43 -0.13 -6.35 -1.28
CA HIS A 43 0.91 -5.39 -1.64
C HIS A 43 0.32 -4.07 -2.17
N THR A 44 -0.70 -4.13 -3.04
CA THR A 44 -1.38 -2.93 -3.53
C THR A 44 -2.05 -2.17 -2.38
N GLN A 45 -2.66 -2.89 -1.43
CA GLN A 45 -3.29 -2.27 -0.27
C GLN A 45 -2.26 -1.61 0.67
N GLU A 46 -1.06 -2.17 0.79
CA GLU A 46 0.05 -1.59 1.55
C GLU A 46 0.54 -0.28 0.92
N VAL A 47 0.67 -0.23 -0.40
CA VAL A 47 0.99 1.01 -1.13
C VAL A 47 -0.10 2.07 -0.92
N ILE A 48 -1.37 1.70 -1.06
CA ILE A 48 -2.52 2.62 -0.86
C ILE A 48 -2.56 3.13 0.59
N TYR A 49 -2.28 2.26 1.56
CA TYR A 49 -2.23 2.65 2.96
C TYR A 49 -1.17 3.73 3.20
N ASN A 50 0.06 3.52 2.74
CA ASN A 50 1.14 4.50 2.93
C ASN A 50 0.86 5.82 2.21
N LEU A 51 0.24 5.79 1.02
CA LEU A 51 -0.21 7.00 0.31
C LEU A 51 -1.23 7.79 1.13
N ASN A 52 -2.27 7.13 1.63
CA ASN A 52 -3.33 7.76 2.42
C ASN A 52 -2.79 8.30 3.75
N SER A 53 -1.90 7.56 4.42
CA SER A 53 -1.28 7.98 5.67
C SER A 53 -0.38 9.20 5.47
N GLY A 54 0.47 9.21 4.43
CA GLY A 54 1.29 10.38 4.09
C GLY A 54 0.45 11.61 3.73
N GLN A 55 -0.63 11.41 2.95
CA GLN A 55 -1.58 12.48 2.65
C GLN A 55 -2.28 13.01 3.92
N GLY A 56 -2.69 12.12 4.83
CA GLY A 56 -3.29 12.47 6.11
C GLY A 56 -2.40 13.40 6.93
N VAL A 57 -1.12 13.04 7.08
CA VAL A 57 -0.13 13.88 7.78
C VAL A 57 -0.03 15.28 7.18
N MET A 58 -0.01 15.40 5.85
CA MET A 58 0.03 16.71 5.17
C MET A 58 -1.25 17.53 5.42
N ILE A 59 -2.42 16.89 5.44
CA ILE A 59 -3.70 17.54 5.74
C ILE A 59 -3.74 18.03 7.18
N ASP A 60 -3.29 17.20 8.12
CA ASP A 60 -3.25 17.55 9.55
C ASP A 60 -2.29 18.72 9.78
N ALA A 61 -1.11 18.71 9.15
CA ALA A 61 -0.16 19.83 9.20
C ALA A 61 -0.77 21.15 8.71
N GLN A 62 -1.54 21.12 7.63
CA GLN A 62 -2.25 22.30 7.12
C GLN A 62 -3.35 22.75 8.08
N THR A 63 -4.08 21.80 8.68
CA THR A 63 -5.16 22.07 9.62
C THR A 63 -4.62 22.70 10.90
N SER A 64 -3.54 22.16 11.44
CA SER A 64 -2.73 22.71 12.52
C SER A 64 -2.26 24.14 12.25
N MET A 65 -1.65 24.37 11.08
CA MET A 65 -1.24 25.70 10.66
C MET A 65 -2.42 26.67 10.67
N ARG A 66 -3.57 26.28 10.10
CA ARG A 66 -4.77 27.14 10.06
C ARG A 66 -5.32 27.43 11.46
N GLY A 67 -5.35 26.44 12.34
CA GLY A 67 -5.74 26.60 13.74
C GLY A 67 -4.86 27.63 14.46
N TYR A 68 -3.55 27.56 14.26
CA TYR A 68 -2.59 28.54 14.78
C TYR A 68 -2.83 29.94 14.20
N LEU A 69 -3.01 30.07 12.88
CA LEU A 69 -3.26 31.37 12.24
C LEU A 69 -4.51 32.06 12.80
N LEU A 70 -5.58 31.29 13.05
CA LEU A 70 -6.85 31.81 13.55
C LEU A 70 -6.80 32.19 15.04
N THR A 71 -6.15 31.37 15.86
CA THR A 71 -6.22 31.51 17.34
C THR A 71 -4.98 32.16 17.95
N GLY A 72 -3.82 32.04 17.30
CA GLY A 72 -2.52 32.38 17.88
C GLY A 72 -2.02 31.41 18.95
N ASN A 73 -2.74 30.31 19.24
CA ASN A 73 -2.33 29.32 20.24
C ASN A 73 -1.32 28.34 19.64
N ASP A 74 -0.09 28.31 20.17
CA ASP A 74 1.00 27.44 19.72
C ASP A 74 0.68 25.94 19.87
N GLU A 75 -0.27 25.51 20.73
CA GLU A 75 -0.70 24.10 20.84
C GLU A 75 -1.22 23.52 19.52
N PHE A 76 -1.75 24.36 18.62
CA PHE A 76 -2.16 23.90 17.30
C PHE A 76 -0.97 23.46 16.44
N LEU A 77 0.26 23.86 16.75
CA LEU A 77 1.46 23.51 16.00
C LEU A 77 2.08 22.16 16.41
N ASP A 78 1.53 21.47 17.40
CA ASP A 78 2.03 20.17 17.85
C ASP A 78 2.05 19.14 16.71
N GLN A 79 0.95 19.04 15.95
CA GLN A 79 0.88 18.12 14.79
C GLN A 79 1.60 18.66 13.54
N TYR A 80 2.05 19.91 13.54
CA TYR A 80 2.83 20.48 12.43
C TYR A 80 4.33 20.17 12.57
N THR A 81 4.86 20.18 13.79
CA THR A 81 6.31 20.18 14.07
C THR A 81 7.04 19.01 13.41
N ASP A 82 6.47 17.81 13.46
CA ASP A 82 7.09 16.59 12.90
C ASP A 82 6.47 16.13 11.57
N ALA A 83 5.46 16.86 11.07
CA ALA A 83 4.69 16.42 9.91
C ALA A 83 5.50 16.33 8.63
N GLU A 84 6.50 17.21 8.43
CA GLU A 84 7.33 17.14 7.23
C GLU A 84 8.18 15.86 7.19
N ALA A 85 8.80 15.51 8.32
CA ALA A 85 9.61 14.30 8.45
C ALA A 85 8.75 13.03 8.35
N LEU A 86 7.56 13.04 8.96
CA LEU A 86 6.60 11.93 8.85
C LEU A 86 6.13 11.74 7.41
N ALA A 87 5.78 12.82 6.70
CA ALA A 87 5.40 12.76 5.30
C ALA A 87 6.54 12.21 4.41
N ASP A 88 7.80 12.58 4.69
CA ASP A 88 8.97 12.02 4.00
C ASP A 88 9.11 10.52 4.25
N SER A 89 8.92 10.05 5.49
CA SER A 89 9.00 8.62 5.81
C SER A 89 7.98 7.78 5.01
N TYR A 90 6.74 8.27 4.85
CA TYR A 90 5.74 7.59 4.03
C TYR A 90 6.11 7.60 2.54
N ILE A 91 6.63 8.71 2.02
CA ILE A 91 7.06 8.79 0.61
C ILE A 91 8.24 7.84 0.33
N ASP A 92 9.18 7.72 1.26
CA ASP A 92 10.31 6.81 1.10
C ASP A 92 9.85 5.34 1.20
N GLU A 93 8.91 5.00 2.09
CA GLU A 93 8.30 3.66 2.14
C GLU A 93 7.58 3.32 0.82
N ILE A 94 6.80 4.25 0.26
CA ILE A 94 6.14 4.06 -1.04
C ILE A 94 7.19 3.88 -2.14
N SER A 95 8.33 4.60 -2.07
CA SER A 95 9.43 4.44 -3.02
C SER A 95 10.04 3.03 -2.95
N VAL A 96 10.18 2.45 -1.75
CA VAL A 96 10.65 1.06 -1.58
C VAL A 96 9.62 0.06 -2.11
N LEU A 97 8.36 0.20 -1.72
CA LEU A 97 7.28 -0.71 -2.13
C LEU A 97 7.09 -0.73 -3.66
N THR A 98 7.34 0.39 -4.32
CA THR A 98 7.07 0.57 -5.76
C THR A 98 8.35 0.57 -6.61
N GLN A 99 9.46 0.03 -6.09
CA GLN A 99 10.79 0.09 -6.74
C GLN A 99 10.82 -0.58 -8.13
N ASP A 100 9.95 -1.57 -8.35
CA ASP A 100 9.81 -2.30 -9.61
C ASP A 100 8.97 -1.54 -10.65
N ASN A 101 8.25 -0.50 -10.22
CA ASN A 101 7.33 0.27 -11.06
C ASN A 101 7.91 1.64 -11.44
N LYS A 102 8.55 1.70 -12.61
CA LYS A 102 9.15 2.95 -13.15
C LYS A 102 8.17 4.12 -13.26
N LEU A 103 6.90 3.86 -13.54
CA LEU A 103 5.90 4.92 -13.67
C LEU A 103 5.59 5.54 -12.30
N GLN A 104 5.39 4.70 -11.28
CA GLN A 104 5.16 5.15 -9.91
C GLN A 104 6.38 5.89 -9.34
N GLN A 105 7.59 5.37 -9.58
CA GLN A 105 8.84 6.07 -9.20
C GLN A 105 8.95 7.45 -9.84
N LYS A 106 8.57 7.59 -11.12
CA LYS A 106 8.56 8.91 -11.79
C LYS A 106 7.59 9.87 -11.09
N THR A 107 6.36 9.42 -10.79
CA THR A 107 5.36 10.23 -10.09
C THR A 107 5.83 10.63 -8.68
N LEU A 108 6.48 9.73 -7.94
CA LEU A 108 7.06 10.05 -6.62
C LEU A 108 8.16 11.10 -6.71
N ASN A 109 9.02 11.01 -7.74
CA ASN A 109 10.06 12.01 -7.97
C ASN A 109 9.49 13.39 -8.33
N GLU A 110 8.34 13.44 -8.99
CA GLU A 110 7.59 14.68 -9.25
C GLU A 110 6.87 15.19 -7.98
N LEU A 111 6.44 14.31 -7.08
CA LEU A 111 5.77 14.65 -5.82
C LEU A 111 6.73 15.28 -4.79
N LYS A 112 7.96 14.74 -4.66
CA LYS A 112 8.97 15.21 -3.69
C LYS A 112 9.17 16.75 -3.69
N PRO A 113 9.40 17.43 -4.83
CA PRO A 113 9.55 18.88 -4.84
C PRO A 113 8.26 19.64 -4.50
N VAL A 114 7.09 19.12 -4.91
CA VAL A 114 5.79 19.75 -4.60
C VAL A 114 5.50 19.66 -3.10
N LYS A 115 5.76 18.51 -2.48
CA LYS A 115 5.69 18.32 -1.02
C LYS A 115 6.57 19.32 -0.28
N LYS A 116 7.81 19.50 -0.74
CA LYS A 116 8.75 20.47 -0.15
C LYS A 116 8.23 21.91 -0.27
N GLN A 117 7.70 22.29 -1.43
CA GLN A 117 7.08 23.61 -1.62
C GLN A 117 5.88 23.82 -0.70
N PHE A 118 5.06 22.78 -0.50
CA PHE A 118 3.91 22.81 0.40
C PHE A 118 4.34 23.08 1.85
N PHE A 119 5.31 22.34 2.39
CA PHE A 119 5.78 22.57 3.77
C PHE A 119 6.48 23.93 3.93
N ALA A 120 7.23 24.37 2.93
CA ALA A 120 7.83 25.71 2.92
C ALA A 120 6.75 26.82 2.95
N TYR A 121 5.63 26.63 2.25
CA TYR A 121 4.48 27.54 2.30
C TYR A 121 3.86 27.58 3.70
N LEU A 122 3.62 26.43 4.33
CA LEU A 122 3.09 26.36 5.70
C LEU A 122 4.01 27.08 6.70
N ALA A 123 5.32 26.82 6.62
CA ALA A 123 6.33 27.43 7.47
C ALA A 123 6.34 28.96 7.34
N ALA A 124 6.26 29.47 6.11
CA ALA A 124 6.21 30.91 5.85
C ALA A 124 4.98 31.57 6.50
N ARG A 125 3.80 30.94 6.40
CA ARG A 125 2.57 31.45 7.02
C ARG A 125 2.64 31.49 8.55
N ILE A 126 3.15 30.42 9.16
CA ILE A 126 3.33 30.38 10.62
C ILE A 126 4.29 31.48 11.06
N LYS A 127 5.39 31.67 10.32
CA LYS A 127 6.38 32.72 10.59
C LYS A 127 5.78 34.13 10.48
N GLU A 128 5.03 34.42 9.42
CA GLU A 128 4.33 35.71 9.23
C GLU A 128 3.46 36.05 10.44
N ARG A 129 2.65 35.08 10.89
CA ARG A 129 1.79 35.23 12.07
C ARG A 129 2.58 35.43 13.37
N LYS A 130 3.69 34.71 13.55
CA LYS A 130 4.58 34.87 14.73
C LYS A 130 5.23 36.26 14.77
N GLU A 131 5.56 36.82 13.62
CA GLU A 131 6.13 38.17 13.50
C GLU A 131 5.08 39.28 13.65
N GLY A 132 3.80 38.95 13.82
CA GLY A 132 2.71 39.91 13.97
C GLY A 132 2.34 40.65 12.68
N LYS A 133 2.67 40.07 11.51
CA LYS A 133 2.29 40.58 10.18
C LYS A 133 1.03 39.90 9.65
#